data_AF-A0A399YM15-F1
#
_entry.id   AF-A0A399YM15-F1
#
_cell.length_a   1.000
_cell.length_b   1.000
_cell.length_c   1.000
_cell.angle_alpha   90.00
_cell.angle_beta   90.00
_cell.angle_gamma   90.00
#
_symmetry.space_group_name_H-M   'P 1'
#
loop_
_entity.id
_entity.type
_entity.pdbx_description
1 polymer ?
#
loop_
_entity_poly.entity_id
_entity_poly.type
_entity_poly.pdbx_seq_one_letter_code
_entity_poly.pdbx_strand_id
1 'polypeptide(L)'
;MGAYPFDLTQEQLRERRSAKWGLVPADVLPAWTAEMDVRSAPAITDALRLAVDRSDFGYAGDPRPVTEAFAGFARDTWGWDPAAGPGRMRLFPDVGHGVRAVLSAMTSPGDRVVITPPVYLAFYPWLAGLRLEPLEVPMLDVASGGRLDLEGMERALASGARVVLLCHPHNPLGLVSPREDLEALADMAARHGAVVVSDEIHAPLVHPGSPRPFVPWLAVSDAAREVGIAVHSPSKAWNTPGLKLAVGVTAARDRWP
;
A
#
# COMPACT_ATOMS: atom_id res chain seq x y z
N MET A 1 -1.73 -27.13 -22.88
CA MET A 1 -1.13 -26.91 -21.55
C MET A 1 -0.41 -25.58 -21.62
N GLY A 2 -0.94 -24.52 -20.99
CA GLY A 2 -0.28 -23.22 -21.00
C GLY A 2 1.02 -23.27 -20.21
N ALA A 3 2.04 -22.51 -20.63
CA ALA A 3 3.28 -22.39 -19.88
C ALA A 3 2.99 -21.96 -18.44
N TYR A 4 3.59 -22.63 -17.46
CA TYR A 4 3.41 -22.31 -16.04
C TYR A 4 3.95 -20.88 -15.78
N PRO A 5 3.30 -20.05 -14.95
CA PRO A 5 3.69 -18.63 -14.80
C PRO A 5 5.09 -18.44 -14.24
N PHE A 6 5.66 -19.47 -13.59
CA PHE A 6 7.01 -19.50 -13.03
C PHE A 6 8.04 -20.15 -13.95
N ASP A 7 7.64 -20.61 -15.13
CA ASP A 7 8.55 -21.28 -16.09
C ASP A 7 9.31 -20.23 -16.91
N LEU A 8 10.34 -19.67 -16.25
CA LEU A 8 11.26 -18.67 -16.78
C LEU A 8 12.70 -19.08 -16.47
N THR A 9 13.56 -19.06 -17.50
CA THR A 9 14.99 -19.29 -17.32
C THR A 9 15.68 -18.01 -16.83
N GLN A 10 16.85 -18.16 -16.19
CA GLN A 10 17.66 -16.99 -15.83
C GLN A 10 18.07 -16.19 -17.07
N GLU A 11 18.32 -16.84 -18.21
CA GLU A 11 18.59 -16.19 -19.50
C GLU A 11 17.42 -15.28 -19.91
N GLN A 12 16.18 -15.78 -19.88
CA GLN A 12 14.99 -14.97 -20.15
C GLN A 12 14.81 -13.82 -19.15
N LEU A 13 15.13 -14.04 -17.88
CA LEU A 13 15.03 -12.99 -16.86
C LEU A 13 16.09 -11.89 -17.07
N ARG A 14 17.27 -12.22 -17.60
CA ARG A 14 18.34 -11.27 -17.93
C ARG A 14 18.00 -10.34 -19.09
N GLU A 15 17.03 -10.70 -19.93
CA GLU A 15 16.51 -9.80 -20.98
C GLU A 15 15.67 -8.65 -20.39
N ARG A 16 15.23 -8.75 -19.12
CA ARG A 16 14.43 -7.71 -18.47
C ARG A 16 15.27 -6.47 -18.20
N ARG A 17 14.67 -5.32 -18.50
CA ARG A 17 15.26 -3.99 -18.25
C ARG A 17 14.82 -3.34 -16.93
N SER A 18 14.12 -4.09 -16.08
CA SER A 18 13.67 -3.62 -14.78
C SER A 18 14.84 -3.42 -13.80
N ALA A 19 14.62 -2.68 -12.72
CA ALA A 19 15.66 -2.37 -11.75
C ALA A 19 16.30 -3.64 -11.15
N LYS A 20 15.49 -4.66 -10.84
CA LYS A 20 15.98 -5.91 -10.22
C LYS A 20 17.07 -6.59 -11.04
N TRP A 21 16.84 -6.73 -12.34
CA TRP A 21 17.72 -7.49 -13.26
C TRP A 21 18.73 -6.61 -14.00
N GLY A 22 18.39 -5.34 -14.27
CA GLY A 22 19.20 -4.42 -15.07
C GLY A 22 20.24 -3.61 -14.29
N LEU A 23 20.16 -3.55 -12.96
CA LEU A 23 21.10 -2.79 -12.12
C LEU A 23 22.17 -3.66 -11.45
N VAL A 24 22.18 -4.98 -11.71
CA VAL A 24 23.15 -5.92 -11.15
C VAL A 24 24.04 -6.52 -12.24
N PRO A 25 25.30 -6.85 -11.93
CA PRO A 25 26.17 -7.60 -12.85
C PRO A 25 25.57 -8.94 -13.30
N ALA A 26 26.06 -9.45 -14.44
CA ALA A 26 25.54 -10.67 -15.08
C ALA A 26 25.75 -11.94 -14.22
N ASP A 27 26.76 -11.95 -13.36
CA ASP A 27 27.12 -13.02 -12.42
C ASP A 27 26.39 -12.93 -11.07
N VAL A 28 25.60 -11.87 -10.83
CA VAL A 28 24.87 -11.66 -9.57
C VAL A 28 23.39 -12.03 -9.72
N LEU A 29 22.90 -13.00 -8.95
CA LEU A 29 21.47 -13.34 -8.91
C LEU A 29 20.70 -12.32 -8.04
N PRO A 30 19.78 -11.50 -8.61
CA PRO A 30 19.11 -10.46 -7.84
C PRO A 30 17.88 -10.98 -7.08
N ALA A 31 17.87 -10.76 -5.76
CA ALA A 31 16.73 -11.07 -4.88
C ALA A 31 16.39 -9.92 -3.92
N TRP A 32 16.54 -8.67 -4.38
CA TRP A 32 16.49 -7.48 -3.51
C TRP A 32 15.28 -6.56 -3.75
N THR A 33 14.89 -6.34 -5.02
CA THR A 33 13.70 -5.53 -5.35
C THR A 33 12.44 -6.39 -5.28
N ALA A 34 11.39 -5.85 -4.66
CA ALA A 34 10.06 -6.46 -4.61
C ALA A 34 9.31 -6.36 -5.96
N GLU A 35 9.84 -7.05 -6.97
CA GLU A 35 9.20 -7.42 -8.24
C GLU A 35 9.36 -8.94 -8.46
N MET A 36 8.39 -9.57 -9.11
CA MET A 36 8.33 -11.02 -9.25
C MET A 36 9.00 -11.52 -10.54
N ASP A 37 9.59 -12.70 -10.47
CA ASP A 37 10.12 -13.44 -11.62
C ASP A 37 9.05 -14.39 -12.19
N VAL A 38 7.93 -13.80 -12.59
CA VAL A 38 6.78 -14.53 -13.16
C VAL A 38 6.36 -13.90 -14.47
N ARG A 39 5.69 -14.70 -15.31
CA ARG A 39 4.94 -14.19 -16.46
C ARG A 39 3.69 -13.48 -15.96
N SER A 40 3.36 -12.35 -16.57
CA SER A 40 2.12 -11.63 -16.29
C SER A 40 0.91 -12.51 -16.60
N ALA A 41 -0.19 -12.33 -15.85
CA ALA A 41 -1.43 -13.04 -16.10
C ALA A 41 -1.94 -12.72 -17.52
N PRO A 42 -2.47 -13.70 -18.29
CA PRO A 42 -2.91 -13.50 -19.66
C PRO A 42 -3.87 -12.32 -19.84
N ALA A 43 -4.84 -12.17 -18.94
CA ALA A 43 -5.78 -11.05 -18.94
C ALA A 43 -5.09 -9.67 -18.92
N ILE A 44 -3.97 -9.53 -18.22
CA ILE A 44 -3.20 -8.27 -18.18
C ILE A 44 -2.49 -8.07 -19.52
N THR A 45 -1.81 -9.10 -20.02
CA THR A 45 -1.08 -9.02 -21.29
C THR A 45 -2.02 -8.76 -22.47
N ASP A 46 -3.19 -9.38 -22.49
CA ASP A 46 -4.18 -9.20 -23.55
C ASP A 46 -4.80 -7.80 -23.52
N ALA A 47 -5.07 -7.24 -22.33
CA ALA A 47 -5.51 -5.85 -22.20
C ALA A 47 -4.45 -4.86 -22.72
N LEU A 48 -3.17 -5.09 -22.41
CA LEU A 48 -2.08 -4.25 -22.90
C LEU A 48 -1.89 -4.35 -24.42
N ARG A 49 -2.00 -5.56 -24.99
CA ARG A 49 -1.96 -5.75 -26.45
C ARG A 49 -3.10 -5.00 -27.14
N LEU A 50 -4.31 -5.11 -26.60
CA LEU A 50 -5.47 -4.40 -27.15
C LEU A 50 -5.28 -2.88 -27.13
N ALA A 51 -4.68 -2.32 -26.08
CA ALA A 51 -4.37 -0.89 -26.02
C ALA A 51 -3.36 -0.49 -27.12
N VAL A 52 -2.34 -1.32 -27.36
CA VAL A 52 -1.36 -1.12 -28.45
C VAL A 52 -2.03 -1.18 -29.81
N ASP A 53 -2.85 -2.20 -30.07
CA ASP A 53 -3.54 -2.39 -31.35
C ASP A 53 -4.47 -1.22 -31.69
N ARG A 54 -5.03 -0.57 -30.66
CA ARG A 54 -5.91 0.61 -30.80
C ARG A 54 -5.16 1.93 -30.84
N SER A 55 -3.85 1.94 -30.61
CA SER A 55 -3.08 3.18 -30.35
C SER A 55 -3.69 4.02 -29.22
N ASP A 56 -4.19 3.35 -28.17
CA ASP A 56 -4.92 3.97 -27.06
C ASP A 56 -3.96 4.55 -26.01
N PHE A 57 -3.22 5.58 -26.43
CA PHE A 57 -2.17 6.24 -25.64
C PHE A 57 -2.50 7.71 -25.33
N GLY A 58 -3.77 8.09 -25.49
CA GLY A 58 -4.27 9.43 -25.21
C GLY A 58 -4.32 9.75 -23.71
N TYR A 59 -4.87 10.92 -23.38
CA TYR A 59 -5.11 11.29 -21.99
C TYR A 59 -6.11 10.33 -21.32
N ALA A 60 -5.86 10.01 -20.05
CA ALA A 60 -6.72 9.14 -19.26
C ALA A 60 -8.16 9.68 -19.20
N GLY A 61 -9.13 8.79 -19.43
CA GLY A 61 -10.55 9.11 -19.37
C GLY A 61 -11.14 8.95 -17.97
N ASP A 62 -12.39 8.50 -17.93
CA ASP A 62 -13.15 8.28 -16.71
C ASP A 62 -12.48 7.26 -15.77
N PRO A 63 -12.22 7.60 -14.49
CA PRO A 63 -11.60 6.67 -13.54
C PRO A 63 -12.57 5.60 -13.01
N ARG A 64 -13.89 5.75 -13.21
CA ARG A 64 -14.91 4.85 -12.64
C ARG A 64 -14.66 3.36 -12.89
N PRO A 65 -14.30 2.91 -14.12
CA PRO A 65 -14.03 1.49 -14.37
C PRO A 65 -12.93 0.90 -13.47
N VAL A 66 -11.89 1.69 -13.16
CA VAL A 66 -10.81 1.25 -12.26
C VAL A 66 -11.32 1.15 -10.82
N THR A 67 -12.08 2.16 -10.37
CA THR A 67 -12.61 2.17 -9.00
C THR A 67 -13.68 1.09 -8.78
N GLU A 68 -14.50 0.80 -9.79
CA GLU A 68 -15.49 -0.28 -9.76
C GLU A 68 -14.82 -1.66 -9.73
N ALA A 69 -13.76 -1.86 -10.52
CA ALA A 69 -12.96 -3.08 -10.49
C ALA A 69 -12.31 -3.31 -9.13
N PHE A 70 -11.73 -2.25 -8.53
CA PHE A 70 -11.19 -2.33 -7.18
C PHE A 70 -12.27 -2.62 -6.13
N ALA A 71 -13.42 -1.95 -6.19
CA ALA A 71 -14.52 -2.20 -5.26
C ALA A 71 -15.07 -3.63 -5.38
N GLY A 72 -15.19 -4.17 -6.59
CA GLY A 72 -15.53 -5.58 -6.83
C GLY A 72 -14.52 -6.53 -6.19
N PHE A 73 -13.24 -6.32 -6.46
CA PHE A 73 -12.17 -7.12 -5.86
C PHE A 73 -12.19 -7.08 -4.32
N ALA A 74 -12.37 -5.89 -3.73
CA ALA A 74 -12.41 -5.70 -2.29
C ALA A 74 -13.62 -6.42 -1.65
N ARG A 75 -14.79 -6.39 -2.30
CA ARG A 75 -15.97 -7.13 -1.83
C ARG A 75 -15.74 -8.64 -1.86
N ASP A 76 -15.25 -9.14 -2.99
CA ASP A 76 -15.09 -10.58 -3.21
C ASP A 76 -13.96 -11.17 -2.35
N THR A 77 -12.92 -10.39 -2.07
CA THR A 77 -11.71 -10.87 -1.38
C THR A 77 -11.73 -10.57 0.11
N TRP A 78 -12.26 -9.42 0.51
CA TRP A 78 -12.18 -8.90 1.88
C TRP A 78 -13.54 -8.67 2.53
N GLY A 79 -14.65 -8.93 1.82
CA GLY A 79 -16.00 -8.64 2.31
C GLY A 79 -16.25 -7.15 2.56
N TRP A 80 -15.44 -6.27 1.97
CA TRP A 80 -15.50 -4.82 2.19
C TRP A 80 -15.89 -4.09 0.91
N ASP A 81 -16.92 -3.24 0.99
CA ASP A 81 -17.32 -2.38 -0.12
C ASP A 81 -16.87 -0.92 0.10
N PRO A 82 -15.79 -0.47 -0.57
CA PRO A 82 -15.33 0.92 -0.48
C PRO A 82 -16.33 1.92 -1.11
N ALA A 83 -17.30 1.46 -1.91
CA ALA A 83 -18.28 2.31 -2.57
C ALA A 83 -19.59 2.49 -1.78
N ALA A 84 -19.79 1.74 -0.69
CA ALA A 84 -21.03 1.78 0.10
C ALA A 84 -21.20 3.04 0.97
N GLY A 85 -20.11 3.79 1.17
CA GLY A 85 -20.07 4.96 2.05
C GLY A 85 -20.03 6.31 1.32
N PRO A 86 -20.02 7.43 2.07
CA PRO A 86 -19.98 8.77 1.50
C PRO A 86 -18.56 9.20 1.07
N GLY A 87 -17.55 8.36 1.30
CA GLY A 87 -16.16 8.60 0.94
C GLY A 87 -15.89 8.55 -0.57
N ARG A 88 -14.62 8.64 -0.95
CA ARG A 88 -14.22 8.67 -2.37
C ARG A 88 -13.02 7.79 -2.65
N MET A 89 -12.91 7.39 -3.92
CA MET A 89 -11.75 6.75 -4.49
C MET A 89 -11.06 7.70 -5.47
N ARG A 90 -9.73 7.78 -5.41
CA ARG A 90 -8.90 8.58 -6.32
C ARG A 90 -7.75 7.75 -6.86
N LEU A 91 -7.41 7.98 -8.13
CA LEU A 91 -6.30 7.29 -8.77
C LEU A 91 -4.99 8.06 -8.57
N PHE A 92 -3.92 7.32 -8.34
CA PHE A 92 -2.56 7.83 -8.26
C PHE A 92 -1.63 7.01 -9.16
N PRO A 93 -0.51 7.57 -9.62
CA PRO A 93 0.46 6.81 -10.41
C PRO A 93 1.10 5.64 -9.66
N ASP A 94 1.26 5.74 -8.34
CA ASP A 94 1.64 4.63 -7.47
C ASP A 94 1.35 4.99 -6.01
N VAL A 95 1.50 4.02 -5.11
CA VAL A 95 1.23 4.21 -3.67
C VAL A 95 2.11 5.29 -3.07
N GLY A 96 3.39 5.36 -3.47
CA GLY A 96 4.29 6.40 -2.99
C GLY A 96 3.86 7.81 -3.41
N HIS A 97 3.33 7.99 -4.61
CA HIS A 97 2.70 9.26 -5.02
C HIS A 97 1.42 9.54 -4.23
N GLY A 98 0.57 8.52 -4.01
CA GLY A 98 -0.65 8.67 -3.21
C GLY A 98 -0.36 9.10 -1.78
N VAL A 99 0.53 8.38 -1.08
CA VAL A 99 0.99 8.70 0.28
C VAL A 99 1.57 10.10 0.35
N ARG A 100 2.50 10.48 -0.54
CA ARG A 100 3.09 11.82 -0.53
C ARG A 100 2.08 12.94 -0.81
N ALA A 101 1.12 12.71 -1.70
CA ALA A 101 0.05 13.67 -1.97
C ALA A 101 -0.82 13.89 -0.72
N VAL A 102 -1.19 12.82 -0.04
CA VAL A 102 -1.95 12.88 1.22
C VAL A 102 -1.14 13.59 2.29
N LEU A 103 0.10 13.18 2.54
CA LEU A 103 0.97 13.82 3.53
C LEU A 103 1.15 15.31 3.25
N SER A 104 1.47 15.69 2.00
CA SER A 104 1.64 17.08 1.60
C SER A 104 0.40 17.94 1.82
N ALA A 105 -0.80 17.36 1.79
CA ALA A 105 -2.04 18.10 1.98
C ALA A 105 -2.46 18.20 3.46
N MET A 106 -1.82 17.44 4.35
CA MET A 106 -2.21 17.29 5.75
C MET A 106 -1.14 17.76 6.74
N THR A 107 0.05 18.08 6.25
CA THR A 107 1.21 18.42 7.06
C THR A 107 1.93 19.63 6.50
N SER A 108 2.70 20.29 7.36
CA SER A 108 3.63 21.37 7.04
C SER A 108 5.07 20.91 7.26
N PRO A 109 6.07 21.55 6.61
CA PRO A 109 7.48 21.30 6.89
C PRO A 109 7.79 21.37 8.40
N GLY A 110 8.51 20.38 8.92
CA GLY A 110 8.83 20.22 10.34
C GLY A 110 7.79 19.40 11.14
N ASP A 111 6.61 19.13 10.57
CA ASP A 111 5.64 18.24 11.21
C ASP A 111 6.19 16.82 11.32
N ARG A 112 5.79 16.15 12.40
CA ARG A 112 6.22 14.79 12.72
C ARG A 112 5.22 13.75 12.24
N VAL A 113 5.70 12.73 11.54
CA VAL A 113 4.92 11.58 11.06
C VAL A 113 5.36 10.32 11.76
N VAL A 114 4.44 9.62 12.43
CA VAL A 114 4.73 8.35 13.10
C VAL A 114 4.96 7.26 12.06
N ILE A 115 6.07 6.54 12.19
CA ILE A 115 6.40 5.32 11.43
C ILE A 115 6.88 4.24 12.38
N THR A 116 6.79 2.97 11.98
CA THR A 116 7.04 1.82 12.86
C THR A 116 8.22 0.94 12.39
N PRO A 117 9.48 1.39 12.55
CA PRO A 117 10.63 0.65 12.04
C PRO A 117 10.86 -0.69 12.79
N PRO A 118 11.46 -1.72 12.14
CA PRO A 118 11.86 -1.74 10.74
C PRO A 118 10.63 -1.70 9.82
N VAL A 119 10.63 -0.78 8.86
CA VAL A 119 9.52 -0.51 7.94
C VAL A 119 10.07 -0.31 6.54
N TYR A 120 9.18 -0.21 5.53
CA TYR A 120 9.58 0.03 4.16
C TYR A 120 10.49 1.26 4.03
N LEU A 121 11.74 1.02 3.62
CA LEU A 121 12.80 2.03 3.62
C LEU A 121 12.46 3.29 2.82
N ALA A 122 11.58 3.20 1.81
CA ALA A 122 11.19 4.37 1.01
C ALA A 122 10.34 5.39 1.78
N PHE A 123 9.79 5.06 2.95
CA PHE A 123 9.08 6.04 3.79
C PHE A 123 10.01 7.21 4.15
N TYR A 124 11.27 6.94 4.51
CA TYR A 124 12.24 7.96 4.89
C TYR A 124 12.50 9.01 3.79
N PRO A 125 12.88 8.66 2.54
CA PRO A 125 13.05 9.65 1.49
C PRO A 125 11.74 10.34 1.08
N TRP A 126 10.57 9.71 1.26
CA TRP A 126 9.28 10.38 1.04
C TRP A 126 9.05 11.50 2.06
N LEU A 127 9.27 11.22 3.35
CA LEU A 127 9.16 12.20 4.43
C LEU A 127 10.19 13.32 4.27
N ALA A 128 11.45 12.97 4.00
CA ALA A 128 12.52 13.94 3.78
C ALA A 128 12.22 14.87 2.59
N GLY A 129 11.69 14.33 1.48
CA GLY A 129 11.30 15.12 0.31
C GLY A 129 10.18 16.13 0.59
N LEU A 130 9.35 15.89 1.61
CA LEU A 130 8.32 16.81 2.10
C LEU A 130 8.80 17.70 3.26
N ARG A 131 10.06 17.55 3.70
CA ARG A 131 10.63 18.19 4.90
C ARG A 131 9.85 17.84 6.17
N LEU A 132 9.40 16.59 6.28
CA LEU A 132 8.73 16.05 7.45
C LEU A 132 9.72 15.24 8.29
N GLU A 133 9.52 15.25 9.60
CA GLU A 133 10.37 14.54 10.54
C GLU A 133 9.77 13.17 10.88
N PRO A 134 10.48 12.05 10.67
CA PRO A 134 10.01 10.75 11.12
C PRO A 134 10.02 10.70 12.65
N LEU A 135 8.87 10.39 13.26
CA LEU A 135 8.77 10.04 14.67
C LEU A 135 8.69 8.51 14.77
N GLU A 136 9.84 7.88 15.00
CA GLU A 136 9.93 6.43 15.03
C GLU A 136 9.33 5.84 16.31
N VAL A 137 8.43 4.88 16.13
CA VAL A 137 7.89 4.01 17.19
C VAL A 137 8.20 2.57 16.80
N PRO A 138 9.37 2.03 17.17
CA PRO A 138 9.82 0.74 16.65
C PRO A 138 8.86 -0.41 16.95
N MET A 139 8.76 -1.36 16.02
CA MET A 139 8.04 -2.62 16.21
C MET A 139 8.63 -3.40 17.40
N LEU A 140 7.76 -3.98 18.22
CA LEU A 140 8.16 -4.86 19.31
C LEU A 140 8.35 -6.28 18.78
N ASP A 141 9.14 -7.10 19.47
CA ASP A 141 9.21 -8.56 19.27
C ASP A 141 9.53 -8.97 17.82
N VAL A 142 10.37 -8.19 17.11
CA VAL A 142 10.70 -8.39 15.69
C VAL A 142 11.23 -9.80 15.41
N ALA A 143 12.03 -10.37 16.32
CA ALA A 143 12.59 -11.72 16.16
C ALA A 143 11.53 -12.84 16.18
N SER A 144 10.34 -12.58 16.72
CA SER A 144 9.22 -13.54 16.79
C SER A 144 8.03 -13.15 15.88
N GLY A 145 8.27 -12.27 14.90
CA GLY A 145 7.29 -11.89 13.88
C GLY A 145 6.72 -10.48 14.01
N GLY A 146 7.04 -9.77 15.10
CA GLY A 146 6.70 -8.36 15.26
C GLY A 146 5.27 -8.08 15.75
N ARG A 147 5.11 -6.97 16.46
CA ARG A 147 3.81 -6.34 16.74
C ARG A 147 3.96 -4.84 16.95
N LEU A 148 2.85 -4.11 16.86
CA LEU A 148 2.82 -2.66 17.09
C LEU A 148 3.09 -2.34 18.57
N ASP A 149 3.89 -1.32 18.84
CA ASP A 149 4.02 -0.70 20.18
C ASP A 149 2.88 0.29 20.39
N LEU A 150 1.68 -0.20 20.72
CA LEU A 150 0.49 0.66 20.90
C LEU A 150 0.72 1.73 21.98
N GLU A 151 1.44 1.41 23.06
CA GLU A 151 1.77 2.40 24.09
C GLU A 151 2.74 3.46 23.57
N GLY A 152 3.74 3.07 22.77
CA GLY A 152 4.63 3.99 22.09
C GLY A 152 3.90 4.90 21.10
N MET A 153 2.92 4.35 20.38
CA MET A 153 2.08 5.11 19.46
C MET A 153 1.21 6.11 20.23
N GLU A 154 0.58 5.73 21.35
CA GLU A 154 -0.18 6.65 22.21
C GLU A 154 0.72 7.80 22.71
N ARG A 155 1.94 7.49 23.20
CA ARG A 155 2.90 8.52 23.64
C ARG A 155 3.29 9.45 22.49
N ALA A 156 3.52 8.91 21.29
CA ALA A 156 3.87 9.69 20.11
C ALA A 156 2.74 10.68 19.73
N LEU A 157 1.49 10.20 19.71
CA LEU A 157 0.31 11.02 19.42
C LEU A 157 0.07 12.08 20.51
N ALA A 158 0.18 11.70 21.79
CA ALA A 158 0.09 12.61 22.93
C ALA A 158 1.20 13.69 22.90
N SER A 159 2.36 13.39 22.32
CA SER A 159 3.45 14.35 22.13
C SER A 159 3.21 15.37 21.02
N GLY A 160 2.08 15.29 20.30
CA GLY A 160 1.69 16.24 19.26
C GLY A 160 1.78 15.71 17.82
N ALA A 161 2.14 14.44 17.60
CA ALA A 161 2.08 13.88 16.25
C ALA A 161 0.62 13.81 15.77
N ARG A 162 0.38 14.12 14.49
CA ARG A 162 -0.96 14.18 13.90
C ARG A 162 -1.15 13.26 12.69
N VAL A 163 -0.09 12.57 12.27
CA VAL A 163 -0.16 11.58 11.20
C VAL A 163 0.59 10.32 11.59
N VAL A 164 -0.03 9.17 11.33
CA VAL A 164 0.58 7.84 11.35
C VAL A 164 0.64 7.33 9.92
N LEU A 165 1.83 7.00 9.44
CA LEU A 165 2.00 6.29 8.18
C LEU A 165 2.17 4.80 8.48
N LEU A 166 1.06 4.08 8.39
CA LEU A 166 0.96 2.65 8.68
C LEU A 166 1.29 1.83 7.44
N CYS A 167 2.12 0.78 7.56
CA CYS A 167 2.34 -0.21 6.52
C CYS A 167 1.58 -1.49 6.88
N HIS A 168 0.55 -1.85 6.12
CA HIS A 168 -0.35 -2.95 6.50
C HIS A 168 -0.91 -3.70 5.27
N PRO A 169 -0.43 -4.91 4.93
CA PRO A 169 0.56 -5.71 5.65
C PRO A 169 1.96 -5.07 5.73
N HIS A 170 2.66 -5.32 6.84
CA HIS A 170 3.90 -4.64 7.21
C HIS A 170 5.11 -5.17 6.44
N ASN A 171 5.69 -4.35 5.58
CA ASN A 171 6.99 -4.59 4.95
C ASN A 171 8.10 -4.03 5.86
N PRO A 172 9.12 -4.79 6.28
CA PRO A 172 9.56 -6.08 5.72
C PRO A 172 9.14 -7.35 6.47
N LEU A 173 8.36 -7.23 7.55
CA LEU A 173 8.07 -8.36 8.45
C LEU A 173 7.05 -9.36 7.88
N GLY A 174 6.30 -8.99 6.84
CA GLY A 174 5.20 -9.80 6.32
C GLY A 174 4.04 -9.94 7.32
N LEU A 175 3.92 -8.98 8.24
CA LEU A 175 2.97 -9.01 9.34
C LEU A 175 1.62 -8.42 8.94
N VAL A 176 0.54 -9.17 9.15
CA VAL A 176 -0.82 -8.64 9.22
C VAL A 176 -1.13 -8.36 10.69
N SER A 177 -1.40 -7.11 11.03
CA SER A 177 -1.73 -6.72 12.40
C SER A 177 -3.10 -7.28 12.78
N PRO A 178 -3.27 -7.77 14.03
CA PRO A 178 -4.58 -8.18 14.53
C PRO A 178 -5.60 -7.04 14.44
N ARG A 179 -6.87 -7.38 14.26
CA ARG A 179 -7.96 -6.40 14.16
C ARG A 179 -8.03 -5.54 15.41
N GLU A 180 -7.89 -6.15 16.58
CA GLU A 180 -7.92 -5.49 17.88
C GLU A 180 -6.82 -4.42 18.03
N ASP A 181 -5.63 -4.66 17.49
CA ASP A 181 -4.54 -3.68 17.51
C ASP A 181 -4.85 -2.49 16.60
N LEU A 182 -5.48 -2.75 15.44
CA LEU A 182 -5.90 -1.71 14.50
C LEU A 182 -7.07 -0.89 15.06
N GLU A 183 -8.02 -1.52 15.77
CA GLU A 183 -9.12 -0.86 16.47
C GLU A 183 -8.57 0.06 17.56
N ALA A 184 -7.64 -0.43 18.39
CA ALA A 184 -6.97 0.38 19.39
C ALA A 184 -6.25 1.58 18.77
N LEU A 185 -5.51 1.37 17.67
CA LEU A 185 -4.85 2.47 16.95
C LEU A 185 -5.83 3.49 16.39
N ALA A 186 -6.96 3.05 15.82
CA ALA A 186 -7.98 3.95 15.31
C ALA A 186 -8.58 4.81 16.42
N ASP A 187 -8.87 4.23 17.58
CA ASP A 187 -9.41 4.95 18.74
C ASP A 187 -8.37 5.95 19.30
N MET A 188 -7.09 5.56 19.37
CA MET A 188 -5.99 6.46 19.74
C MET A 188 -5.91 7.65 18.78
N ALA A 189 -5.90 7.38 17.47
CA ALA A 189 -5.85 8.42 16.45
C ALA A 189 -7.04 9.39 16.55
N ALA A 190 -8.25 8.87 16.74
CA ALA A 190 -9.45 9.69 16.92
C ALA A 190 -9.36 10.61 18.16
N ARG A 191 -8.94 10.08 19.32
CA ARG A 191 -8.79 10.87 20.55
C ARG A 191 -7.78 12.00 20.42
N HIS A 192 -6.69 11.78 19.68
CA HIS A 192 -5.61 12.76 19.50
C HIS A 192 -5.79 13.65 18.27
N GLY A 193 -6.89 13.51 17.54
CA GLY A 193 -7.13 14.25 16.28
C GLY A 193 -6.09 13.94 15.21
N ALA A 194 -5.52 12.73 15.24
CA ALA A 194 -4.54 12.26 14.28
C ALA A 194 -5.20 11.48 13.14
N VAL A 195 -4.43 11.26 12.08
CA VAL A 195 -4.88 10.59 10.86
C VAL A 195 -3.97 9.42 10.58
N VAL A 196 -4.55 8.31 10.14
CA VAL A 196 -3.82 7.12 9.72
C VAL A 196 -3.86 7.01 8.21
N VAL A 197 -2.69 7.10 7.59
CA VAL A 197 -2.47 6.78 6.18
C VAL A 197 -1.99 5.33 6.12
N SER A 198 -2.86 4.42 5.71
CA SER A 198 -2.59 2.98 5.61
C SER A 198 -2.10 2.65 4.20
N ASP A 199 -0.82 2.30 4.05
CA ASP A 199 -0.27 1.65 2.85
C ASP A 199 -0.65 0.17 2.87
N GLU A 200 -1.62 -0.19 2.03
CA GLU A 200 -2.20 -1.53 1.93
C GLU A 200 -1.83 -2.23 0.62
N ILE A 201 -0.67 -1.88 0.06
CA ILE A 201 -0.20 -2.41 -1.23
C ILE A 201 0.02 -3.93 -1.24
N HIS A 202 0.35 -4.50 -0.09
CA HIS A 202 0.60 -5.94 0.07
C HIS A 202 -0.66 -6.74 0.41
N ALA A 203 -1.81 -6.08 0.62
CA ALA A 203 -3.05 -6.73 1.03
C ALA A 203 -3.48 -7.91 0.15
N PRO A 204 -3.43 -7.84 -1.20
CA PRO A 204 -3.86 -8.96 -2.03
C PRO A 204 -2.90 -10.18 -1.99
N LEU A 205 -1.73 -10.05 -1.37
CA LEU A 205 -0.76 -11.14 -1.20
C LEU A 205 -1.00 -11.96 0.07
N VAL A 206 -1.93 -11.55 0.94
CA VAL A 206 -2.25 -12.32 2.15
C VAL A 206 -2.93 -13.62 1.74
N HIS A 207 -2.30 -14.73 2.09
CA HIS A 207 -2.77 -16.06 1.72
C HIS A 207 -4.16 -16.33 2.35
N PRO A 208 -5.14 -16.91 1.62
CA PRO A 208 -6.47 -17.18 2.17
C PRO A 208 -6.46 -18.11 3.41
N GLY A 209 -5.47 -19.00 3.50
CA GLY A 209 -5.23 -19.86 4.67
C GLY A 209 -4.33 -19.25 5.75
N SER A 210 -4.02 -17.94 5.69
CA SER A 210 -3.25 -17.27 6.73
C SER A 210 -4.00 -17.33 8.07
N PRO A 211 -3.31 -17.58 9.20
CA PRO A 211 -3.94 -17.52 10.52
C PRO A 211 -4.36 -16.09 10.90
N ARG A 212 -3.85 -15.08 10.19
CA ARG A 212 -4.21 -13.67 10.33
C ARG A 212 -4.76 -13.18 8.99
N PRO A 213 -6.09 -13.19 8.79
CA PRO A 213 -6.70 -12.67 7.58
C PRO A 213 -6.49 -11.15 7.53
N PHE A 214 -6.32 -10.64 6.31
CA PHE A 214 -6.25 -9.19 6.11
C PHE A 214 -7.62 -8.54 6.35
N VAL A 215 -7.63 -7.42 7.06
CA VAL A 215 -8.79 -6.54 7.21
C VAL A 215 -8.38 -5.16 6.70
N PRO A 216 -9.04 -4.62 5.65
CA PRO A 216 -8.77 -3.26 5.20
C PRO A 216 -8.95 -2.26 6.34
N TRP A 217 -8.06 -1.27 6.49
CA TRP A 217 -8.11 -0.28 7.56
C TRP A 217 -9.50 0.34 7.71
N LEU A 218 -10.12 0.75 6.59
CA LEU A 218 -11.44 1.38 6.56
C LEU A 218 -12.62 0.43 6.86
N ALA A 219 -12.34 -0.87 7.03
CA ALA A 219 -13.30 -1.88 7.46
C ALA A 219 -13.11 -2.31 8.93
N VAL A 220 -12.07 -1.80 9.60
CA VAL A 220 -11.75 -2.14 11.00
C VAL A 220 -12.83 -1.63 11.94
N SER A 221 -13.07 -0.32 12.00
CA SER A 221 -14.07 0.28 12.89
C SER A 221 -14.60 1.60 12.32
N ASP A 222 -15.64 2.16 12.96
CA ASP A 222 -16.12 3.50 12.60
C ASP A 222 -15.07 4.58 12.89
N ALA A 223 -14.29 4.44 13.97
CA ALA A 223 -13.15 5.30 14.23
C ALA A 223 -12.11 5.23 13.09
N ALA A 224 -11.81 4.03 12.59
CA ALA A 224 -10.86 3.85 11.50
C ALA A 224 -11.35 4.50 10.20
N ARG A 225 -12.66 4.45 9.91
CA ARG A 225 -13.28 5.17 8.79
C ARG A 225 -13.17 6.68 8.95
N GLU A 226 -13.34 7.18 10.17
CA GLU A 226 -13.29 8.60 10.47
C GLU A 226 -11.87 9.18 10.29
N VAL A 227 -10.85 8.46 10.77
CA VAL A 227 -9.45 8.95 10.82
C VAL A 227 -8.56 8.38 9.73
N GLY A 228 -9.11 7.58 8.82
CA GLY A 228 -8.35 6.75 7.89
C GLY A 228 -8.33 7.23 6.44
N ILE A 229 -7.18 7.02 5.81
CA ILE A 229 -7.01 7.01 4.35
C ILE A 229 -6.25 5.73 4.00
N ALA A 230 -6.82 4.87 3.14
CA ALA A 230 -6.15 3.64 2.70
C ALA A 230 -5.64 3.81 1.26
N VAL A 231 -4.45 3.28 0.97
CA VAL A 231 -3.86 3.34 -0.37
C VAL A 231 -3.52 1.93 -0.84
N HIS A 232 -4.10 1.53 -1.96
CA HIS A 232 -3.96 0.20 -2.54
C HIS A 232 -3.32 0.28 -3.93
N SER A 233 -2.75 -0.83 -4.41
CA SER A 233 -2.30 -0.95 -5.81
C SER A 233 -2.23 -2.41 -6.22
N PRO A 234 -2.52 -2.75 -7.50
CA PRO A 234 -2.31 -4.09 -8.01
C PRO A 234 -0.83 -4.44 -8.21
N SER A 235 0.07 -3.46 -8.11
CA SER A 235 1.47 -3.59 -8.54
C SER A 235 2.22 -4.76 -7.88
N LYS A 236 1.99 -5.01 -6.59
CA LYS A 236 2.68 -6.09 -5.87
C LYS A 236 2.07 -7.46 -6.14
N ALA A 237 0.75 -7.56 -6.18
CA ALA A 237 0.08 -8.85 -6.33
C ALA A 237 0.10 -9.40 -7.75
N TRP A 238 0.04 -8.52 -8.76
CA TRP A 238 0.03 -8.92 -10.17
C TRP A 238 1.33 -8.58 -10.92
N ASN A 239 2.38 -8.19 -10.18
CA ASN A 239 3.68 -7.82 -10.73
C ASN A 239 3.61 -6.74 -11.83
N THR A 240 2.89 -5.65 -11.55
CA THR A 240 2.69 -4.52 -12.47
C THR A 240 3.25 -3.17 -11.97
N PRO A 241 4.38 -3.10 -11.24
CA PRO A 241 4.88 -1.81 -10.73
C PRO A 241 5.28 -0.81 -11.82
N GLY A 242 5.58 -1.31 -13.04
CA GLY A 242 5.85 -0.47 -14.21
C GLY A 242 4.60 0.14 -14.87
N LEU A 243 3.40 -0.38 -14.61
CA LEU A 243 2.16 0.11 -15.23
C LEU A 243 1.54 1.32 -14.52
N LYS A 244 2.07 1.68 -13.34
CA LYS A 244 1.72 2.90 -12.60
C LYS A 244 0.22 3.07 -12.32
N LEU A 245 -0.25 2.37 -11.30
CA LEU A 245 -1.61 2.57 -10.77
C LEU A 245 -1.67 2.33 -9.26
N ALA A 246 -2.35 3.21 -8.56
CA ALA A 246 -2.80 3.05 -7.18
C ALA A 246 -4.18 3.69 -6.99
N VAL A 247 -4.91 3.23 -5.97
CA VAL A 247 -6.22 3.75 -5.58
C VAL A 247 -6.12 4.19 -4.12
N GLY A 248 -6.30 5.49 -3.86
CA GLY A 248 -6.50 6.01 -2.52
C GLY A 248 -7.99 6.04 -2.20
N VAL A 249 -8.35 5.64 -0.98
CA VAL A 249 -9.72 5.49 -0.51
C VAL A 249 -9.89 6.27 0.79
N THR A 250 -10.96 7.05 0.87
CA THR A 250 -11.45 7.67 2.10
C THR A 250 -12.83 7.13 2.43
N ALA A 251 -13.19 7.10 3.72
CA ALA A 251 -14.55 6.74 4.14
C ALA A 251 -15.39 7.95 4.61
N ALA A 252 -14.74 9.00 5.12
CA ALA A 252 -15.39 10.25 5.49
C ALA A 252 -15.52 11.21 4.29
N ARG A 253 -16.67 11.88 4.19
CA ARG A 253 -16.93 12.91 3.17
C ARG A 253 -16.23 14.21 3.56
N ASP A 254 -15.56 14.85 2.60
CA ASP A 254 -15.06 16.24 2.67
C ASP A 254 -14.11 16.58 3.85
N ARG A 255 -13.76 15.60 4.71
CA ARG A 255 -12.75 15.73 5.78
C ARG A 255 -11.32 15.75 5.22
N TRP A 256 -11.12 15.07 4.10
CA TRP A 256 -9.81 14.87 3.50
C TRP A 256 -9.73 15.53 2.12
N PRO A 257 -8.57 16.11 1.78
CA PRO A 257 -8.34 16.82 0.53
C PRO A 257 -8.60 15.97 -0.71
#